data_AF-A0A151BAE5-F1
#
_entry.id   AF-A0A151BAE5-F1
#
_cell.length_a   1.000
_cell.length_b   1.000
_cell.length_c   1.000
_cell.angle_alpha   90.00
_cell.angle_beta   90.00
_cell.angle_gamma   90.00
#
_symmetry.space_group_name_H-M   'P 1'
#
loop_
_entity.id
_entity.type
_entity.pdbx_description
1 polymer ?
#
loop_
_entity_poly.entity_id
_entity_poly.type
_entity_poly.pdbx_seq_one_letter_code
_entity_poly.pdbx_strand_id
1 'polypeptide(L)'
;MEIPELGVEIKPGPASEGYVTNVEGLLARVEEAASTLQGDREAEGSLKAFLAKLKRAMDGAEVFTVIVKDPLGSSALVSEVPGKVEKQSLSREEAEKLRRQLVGVAFEYR
;
A
#
# COMPACT_ATOMS: atom_id res chain seq x y z
N MET A 1 -2.64 3.66 0.10
CA MET A 1 -2.95 2.22 0.28
C MET A 1 -2.29 1.77 1.56
N GLU A 2 -2.94 0.92 2.32
CA GLU A 2 -2.48 0.49 3.65
C GLU A 2 -2.58 -1.04 3.76
N ILE A 3 -1.61 -1.66 4.43
CA ILE A 3 -1.68 -3.04 4.94
C ILE A 3 -1.35 -2.98 6.43
N PRO A 4 -2.35 -2.70 7.29
CA PRO A 4 -2.12 -2.38 8.70
C PRO A 4 -1.38 -3.48 9.45
N GLU A 5 -1.72 -4.74 9.20
CA GLU A 5 -1.12 -5.89 9.85
C GLU A 5 0.38 -6.01 9.51
N LEU A 6 0.80 -5.56 8.33
CA LEU A 6 2.21 -5.54 7.93
C LEU A 6 2.92 -4.22 8.26
N GLY A 7 2.19 -3.21 8.75
CA GLY A 7 2.74 -1.87 8.99
C GLY A 7 3.11 -1.14 7.71
N VAL A 8 2.46 -1.45 6.59
CA VAL A 8 2.76 -0.86 5.28
C VAL A 8 1.80 0.29 4.99
N GLU A 9 2.35 1.45 4.63
CA GLU A 9 1.61 2.58 4.08
C GLU A 9 2.27 3.02 2.77
N ILE A 10 1.52 2.96 1.68
CA ILE A 10 1.95 3.38 0.35
C ILE A 10 1.19 4.64 -0.01
N LYS A 11 1.93 5.73 -0.21
CA LYS A 11 1.41 7.02 -0.68
C LYS A 11 1.81 7.23 -2.14
N PRO A 12 0.89 7.70 -3.00
CA PRO A 12 1.24 8.05 -4.38
C PRO A 12 2.25 9.19 -4.37
N GLY A 13 3.35 9.00 -5.10
CA GLY A 13 4.33 10.04 -5.39
C GLY A 13 4.00 10.80 -6.68
N PRO A 14 4.74 11.87 -7.00
CA PRO A 14 4.49 12.68 -8.20
C PRO A 14 4.75 11.90 -9.50
N ALA A 15 5.66 10.93 -9.47
CA ALA A 15 5.95 10.02 -10.57
C ALA A 15 5.14 8.71 -10.50
N SER A 16 4.14 8.62 -9.62
CA SER A 16 3.34 7.39 -9.52
C SER A 16 2.39 7.27 -10.71
N GLU A 17 2.48 6.13 -11.39
CA GLU A 17 1.56 5.77 -12.47
C GLU A 17 0.48 4.81 -11.94
N GLY A 18 -0.70 4.83 -12.56
CA GLY A 18 -1.72 3.82 -12.32
C GLY A 18 -1.31 2.49 -12.95
N TYR A 19 -1.54 1.39 -12.25
CA TYR A 19 -1.21 0.05 -12.74
C TYR A 19 -2.27 -0.97 -12.30
N VAL A 20 -2.36 -2.07 -13.04
CA VAL A 20 -3.21 -3.21 -12.71
C VAL A 20 -2.31 -4.34 -12.20
N THR A 21 -2.62 -4.88 -11.02
CA THR A 21 -1.88 -5.98 -10.38
C THR A 21 -2.82 -6.86 -9.54
N ASN A 22 -2.32 -8.00 -9.11
CA ASN A 22 -2.89 -8.80 -8.01
C ASN A 22 -2.21 -8.45 -6.66
N VAL A 23 -2.67 -9.10 -5.58
CA VAL A 23 -2.18 -8.89 -4.21
C VAL A 23 -0.73 -9.34 -4.07
N GLU A 24 -0.34 -10.45 -4.70
CA GLU A 24 1.03 -10.95 -4.66
C GLU A 24 2.01 -9.96 -5.33
N GLY A 25 1.65 -9.41 -6.48
CA GLY A 25 2.45 -8.38 -7.17
C GLY A 25 2.56 -7.08 -6.37
N LEU A 26 1.52 -6.73 -5.60
CA LEU A 26 1.59 -5.63 -4.64
C LEU A 26 2.62 -5.92 -3.54
N LEU A 27 2.59 -7.11 -2.92
CA LEU A 27 3.54 -7.49 -1.86
C LEU A 27 4.98 -7.56 -2.39
N ALA A 28 5.19 -8.06 -3.61
CA ALA A 28 6.50 -8.09 -4.25
C ALA A 28 7.07 -6.67 -4.46
N ARG A 29 6.23 -5.70 -4.84
CA ARG A 29 6.65 -4.29 -4.93
C ARG A 29 7.03 -3.70 -3.58
N VAL A 30 6.30 -4.06 -2.53
CA VAL A 30 6.63 -3.65 -1.16
C VAL A 30 7.99 -4.25 -0.75
N GLU A 31 8.25 -5.51 -1.10
CA GLU A 31 9.54 -6.17 -0.85
C GLU A 31 10.69 -5.47 -1.57
N GLU A 32 10.50 -5.14 -2.85
CA GLU A 32 11.48 -4.43 -3.68
C GLU A 32 11.83 -3.07 -3.07
N ALA A 33 10.80 -2.28 -2.70
CA ALA A 33 10.98 -0.99 -2.06
C ALA A 33 11.73 -1.11 -0.72
N ALA A 34 11.35 -2.07 0.13
CA ALA A 34 12.02 -2.29 1.42
C ALA A 34 13.47 -2.77 1.25
N SER A 35 13.76 -3.52 0.19
CA SER A 35 15.12 -4.02 -0.09
C SER A 35 16.12 -2.90 -0.40
N THR A 36 15.65 -1.71 -0.79
CA THR A 36 16.52 -0.52 -0.97
C THR A 36 17.19 -0.06 0.34
N LEU A 37 16.65 -0.47 1.49
CA LEU A 37 17.20 -0.18 2.81
C LEU A 37 18.23 -1.23 3.28
N GLN A 38 18.49 -2.27 2.48
CA GLN A 38 19.51 -3.27 2.82
C GLN A 38 20.90 -2.63 2.90
N GLY A 39 21.63 -2.94 3.96
CA GLY A 39 22.96 -2.37 4.23
C GLY A 39 22.93 -1.09 5.07
N ASP A 40 21.75 -0.52 5.36
CA ASP A 40 21.59 0.49 6.38
C ASP A 40 21.66 -0.14 7.78
N ARG A 41 22.72 0.20 8.53
CA ARG A 41 23.00 -0.35 9.87
C ARG A 41 21.93 0.04 10.90
N GLU A 42 21.27 1.18 10.74
CA GLU A 42 20.24 1.64 11.66
C GLU A 42 18.91 0.89 11.42
N ALA A 43 18.68 0.45 10.18
CA ALA A 43 17.45 -0.25 9.77
C ALA A 43 17.58 -1.79 9.77
N GLU A 44 18.78 -2.35 9.90
CA GLU A 44 19.03 -3.78 9.65
C GLU A 44 18.13 -4.73 10.46
N GLY A 45 17.95 -4.44 11.76
CA GLY A 45 17.13 -5.26 12.65
C GLY A 45 15.63 -5.20 12.33
N SER A 46 15.10 -4.00 12.10
CA SER A 46 13.68 -3.79 11.77
C SER A 46 13.34 -4.28 10.37
N LEU A 47 14.24 -4.06 9.41
CA LEU A 47 14.11 -4.53 8.02
C LEU A 47 14.02 -6.05 7.95
N LYS A 48 14.91 -6.77 8.66
CA LYS A 48 14.89 -8.24 8.66
C LYS A 48 13.57 -8.80 9.22
N ALA A 49 13.09 -8.22 10.31
CA ALA A 49 11.81 -8.62 10.91
C ALA A 49 10.62 -8.34 9.97
N PHE A 50 10.64 -7.18 9.31
CA PHE A 50 9.64 -6.79 8.31
C PHE A 50 9.62 -7.75 7.12
N LEU A 51 10.77 -8.02 6.49
CA LEU A 51 10.88 -8.93 5.34
C LEU A 51 10.44 -10.35 5.70
N ALA A 52 10.77 -10.83 6.91
CA ALA A 52 10.30 -12.13 7.39
C ALA A 52 8.77 -12.18 7.55
N LYS A 53 8.14 -11.09 8.00
CA LYS A 53 6.68 -10.99 8.11
C LYS A 53 6.02 -10.91 6.72
N LEU A 54 6.58 -10.11 5.83
CA LEU A 54 6.12 -9.97 4.45
C LEU A 54 6.16 -11.32 3.72
N LYS A 55 7.23 -12.09 3.92
CA LYS A 55 7.34 -13.45 3.36
C LYS A 55 6.24 -14.39 3.85
N ARG A 56 5.93 -14.40 5.15
CA ARG A 56 4.81 -15.21 5.66
C ARG A 56 3.46 -14.80 5.06
N ALA A 57 3.25 -13.51 4.81
CA ALA A 57 2.04 -13.03 4.14
C ALA A 57 1.97 -13.51 2.68
N MET A 58 3.08 -13.48 1.94
CA MET A 58 3.16 -14.03 0.59
C MET A 58 2.94 -15.55 0.54
N ASP A 59 3.43 -16.27 1.55
CA ASP A 59 3.24 -17.73 1.68
C ASP A 59 1.82 -18.11 2.16
N GLY A 60 0.94 -17.13 2.42
CA GLY A 60 -0.41 -17.36 2.95
C GLY A 60 -0.45 -17.81 4.41
N ALA A 61 0.67 -17.71 5.13
CA ALA A 61 0.80 -18.07 6.55
C ALA A 61 0.42 -16.93 7.50
N GLU A 62 0.14 -15.74 6.99
CA GLU A 62 -0.30 -14.57 7.74
C GLU A 62 -1.59 -14.00 7.11
N VAL A 63 -2.61 -13.74 7.94
CA VAL A 63 -3.84 -13.08 7.49
C VAL A 63 -3.63 -11.56 7.56
N PHE A 64 -4.02 -10.85 6.50
CA PHE A 64 -3.87 -9.40 6.41
C PHE A 64 -4.99 -8.77 5.58
N THR A 65 -5.11 -7.46 5.69
CA THR A 65 -6.12 -6.66 4.99
C THR A 65 -5.44 -5.64 4.08
N VAL A 66 -5.87 -5.56 2.82
CA VAL A 66 -5.42 -4.50 1.90
C VAL A 66 -6.49 -3.43 1.82
N ILE A 67 -6.14 -2.20 2.22
CA ILE A 67 -7.05 -1.07 2.25
C ILE A 67 -6.65 -0.07 1.17
N VAL A 68 -7.57 0.21 0.25
CA VAL A 68 -7.41 1.21 -0.81
C VAL A 68 -8.38 2.36 -0.56
N LYS A 69 -7.84 3.50 -0.13
CA LYS A 69 -8.58 4.76 -0.01
C LYS A 69 -8.25 5.63 -1.22
N ASP A 70 -9.21 5.81 -2.10
CA ASP A 70 -9.06 6.61 -3.31
C ASP A 70 -10.16 7.69 -3.39
N PRO A 71 -9.82 8.98 -3.19
CA PRO A 71 -10.80 10.05 -3.22
C PRO A 71 -11.18 10.51 -4.64
N LEU A 72 -10.53 9.97 -5.68
CA LEU A 72 -10.85 10.20 -7.09
C LEU A 72 -11.70 9.06 -7.67
N GLY A 73 -11.78 7.92 -6.97
CA GLY A 73 -12.60 6.78 -7.37
C GLY A 73 -12.10 6.07 -8.63
N SER A 74 -10.81 6.16 -8.93
CA SER A 74 -10.16 5.54 -10.09
C SER A 74 -9.63 4.13 -9.80
N SER A 75 -9.56 3.73 -8.53
CA SER A 75 -9.05 2.44 -8.07
C SER A 75 -10.17 1.42 -7.86
N ALA A 76 -9.86 0.14 -8.08
CA ALA A 76 -10.77 -0.97 -7.82
C ALA A 76 -10.02 -2.19 -7.26
N LEU A 77 -10.69 -2.95 -6.39
CA LEU A 77 -10.29 -4.29 -5.97
C LEU A 77 -11.33 -5.28 -6.49
N VAL A 78 -10.87 -6.40 -7.05
CA VAL A 78 -11.73 -7.42 -7.65
C VAL A 78 -11.36 -8.78 -7.07
N SER A 79 -12.36 -9.58 -6.74
CA SER A 79 -12.18 -10.97 -6.32
C SER A 79 -13.32 -11.82 -6.85
N GLU A 80 -13.01 -13.04 -7.27
CA GLU A 80 -14.00 -14.05 -7.66
C GLU A 80 -14.66 -14.71 -6.44
N VAL A 81 -14.04 -14.59 -5.26
CA VAL A 81 -14.54 -15.18 -4.02
C VAL A 81 -15.50 -14.19 -3.34
N PRO A 82 -16.77 -14.56 -3.13
CA PRO A 82 -17.74 -13.71 -2.45
C PRO A 82 -17.27 -13.30 -1.04
N GLY A 83 -17.50 -12.03 -0.68
CA GLY A 83 -17.17 -11.50 0.65
C GLY A 83 -15.69 -11.18 0.88
N LYS A 84 -14.80 -11.33 -0.12
CA LYS A 84 -13.39 -10.94 0.00
C LYS A 84 -13.12 -9.45 -0.20
N VAL A 85 -14.05 -8.73 -0.83
CA VAL A 85 -13.92 -7.30 -1.09
C VAL A 85 -15.12 -6.59 -0.49
N GLU A 86 -14.81 -5.61 0.36
CA GLU A 86 -15.79 -4.68 0.92
C GLU A 86 -15.56 -3.29 0.33
N LYS A 87 -16.64 -2.58 0.03
CA LYS A 87 -16.60 -1.21 -0.48
C LYS A 87 -17.39 -0.29 0.43
N GLN A 88 -16.75 0.78 0.85
CA GLN A 88 -17.34 1.84 1.64
C GLN A 88 -17.07 3.20 0.97
N SER A 89 -18.06 4.09 1.00
CA SER A 89 -17.86 5.48 0.60
C SER A 89 -17.08 6.24 1.67
N LEU A 90 -16.06 6.99 1.25
CA LEU A 90 -15.36 7.92 2.13
C LEU A 90 -16.31 9.03 2.59
N SER A 91 -16.16 9.48 3.83
CA SER A 91 -16.80 10.72 4.26
C SER A 91 -16.25 11.91 3.48
N ARG A 92 -17.01 13.00 3.45
CA ARG A 92 -16.58 14.23 2.76
C ARG A 92 -15.25 14.76 3.31
N GLU A 93 -15.09 14.75 4.63
CA GLU A 93 -13.88 15.23 5.30
C GLU A 93 -12.65 14.36 4.96
N GLU A 94 -12.81 13.03 4.97
CA GLU A 94 -11.74 12.09 4.58
C GLU A 94 -11.35 12.27 3.11
N ALA A 95 -12.33 12.38 2.21
CA ALA A 95 -12.09 12.58 0.79
C ALA A 95 -11.37 13.91 0.53
N GLU A 96 -11.78 15.00 1.18
CA GLU A 96 -11.13 16.31 1.08
C GLU A 96 -9.71 16.31 1.65
N LYS A 97 -9.46 15.58 2.74
CA LYS A 97 -8.11 15.39 3.31
C LYS A 97 -7.20 14.65 2.33
N LEU A 98 -7.66 13.52 1.80
CA LEU A 98 -6.88 12.70 0.86
C LEU A 98 -6.62 13.45 -0.46
N ARG A 99 -7.60 14.20 -0.97
CA ARG A 99 -7.42 15.08 -2.14
C ARG A 99 -6.33 16.12 -1.91
N ARG A 100 -6.32 16.77 -0.74
CA ARG A 100 -5.27 17.75 -0.41
C ARG A 100 -3.88 17.13 -0.39
N GLN A 101 -3.74 15.91 0.13
CA GLN A 101 -2.45 15.20 0.13
C GLN A 101 -1.98 14.87 -1.30
N LEU A 102 -2.87 14.32 -2.14
CA LEU A 102 -2.58 14.06 -3.56
C LEU A 102 -2.12 15.31 -4.31
N VAL A 103 -2.82 16.42 -4.09
CA VAL A 103 -2.52 17.70 -4.74
C VAL A 103 -1.22 18.30 -4.22
N GLY A 104 -0.98 18.25 -2.90
CA GLY A 104 0.26 18.75 -2.29
C GLY A 104 1.51 18.06 -2.86
N VAL A 105 1.45 16.74 -3.04
CA VAL A 105 2.53 15.95 -3.67
C VAL A 105 2.84 16.41 -5.10
N ALA A 106 1.84 16.86 -5.86
CA ALA A 106 2.03 17.36 -7.23
C ALA A 106 2.66 18.76 -7.29
N PHE A 107 2.56 19.57 -6.23
CA PHE A 107 3.05 20.94 -6.19
C PHE A 107 4.49 21.08 -5.65
N GLU A 108 4.97 20.15 -4.83
CA GLU A 108 6.33 20.19 -4.25
C GLU A 108 7.48 20.05 -5.27
N TYR A 109 7.19 19.85 -6.56
CA TYR A 109 8.18 19.60 -7.61
C TYR A 109 8.12 20.61 -8.79
N ARG A 110 7.46 21.75 -8.62
CA ARG A 110 7.53 22.89 -9.56
C ARG A 110 8.53 23.95 -9.12
#